data_AF-K2FEU1-F1
#
_entry.id   AF-K2FEU1-F1
#
_cell.length_a   1.000
_cell.length_b   1.000
_cell.length_c   1.000
_cell.angle_alpha   90.00
_cell.angle_beta   90.00
_cell.angle_gamma   90.00
#
_symmetry.space_group_name_H-M   'P 1'
#
loop_
_entity.id
_entity.type
_entity.pdbx_description
1 polymer ?
#
loop_
_entity_poly.entity_id
_entity_poly.type
_entity_poly.pdbx_seq_one_letter_code
_entity_poly.pdbx_strand_id
1 'polypeptide(L)'
;MFIEKIKKLGYLVKLDTNGVNPWIIKQLIDKQLIDYIAMDIKAPLDKYNLITQIKMDTDLIKQSIDLIISSKIDYEFRTTLVKNLHDLKDIESMAKLIENANLFILQKFNSTNPIISNTTTFSAFSEKEMILMQNTSQNYVKKCLIR
;
A
#
# COMPACT_ATOMS: atom_id res chain seq x y z
N MET A 1 8.28 -22.43 8.06
CA MET A 1 7.40 -21.26 8.32
C MET A 1 5.93 -21.69 8.27
N PHE A 2 5.00 -20.97 8.92
CA PHE A 2 3.56 -21.31 8.87
C PHE A 2 3.02 -21.35 7.43
N ILE A 3 3.45 -20.41 6.58
CA ILE A 3 3.04 -20.32 5.18
C ILE A 3 3.37 -21.57 4.34
N GLU A 4 4.48 -22.26 4.63
CA GLU A 4 4.87 -23.50 3.94
C GLU A 4 3.85 -24.62 4.23
N LYS A 5 3.27 -24.64 5.44
CA LYS A 5 2.21 -25.59 5.78
C LYS A 5 0.94 -25.30 4.97
N ILE A 6 0.57 -24.03 4.81
CA ILE A 6 -0.60 -23.62 4.02
C ILE A 6 -0.42 -23.97 2.54
N LYS A 7 0.75 -23.69 1.95
CA LYS A 7 1.06 -24.07 0.57
C LYS A 7 1.02 -25.58 0.35
N LYS A 8 1.49 -26.38 1.31
CA LYS A 8 1.39 -27.85 1.25
C LYS A 8 -0.06 -28.38 1.25
N LEU A 9 -1.02 -27.60 1.75
CA LEU A 9 -2.44 -27.94 1.70
C LEU A 9 -3.09 -27.59 0.35
N GLY A 10 -2.35 -26.99 -0.59
CA GLY A 10 -2.86 -26.66 -1.92
C GLY A 10 -3.61 -25.33 -2.02
N TYR A 11 -3.60 -24.50 -0.98
CA TYR A 11 -4.23 -23.18 -1.01
C TYR A 11 -3.37 -22.13 -1.72
N LEU A 12 -4.04 -21.17 -2.37
CA LEU A 12 -3.42 -19.91 -2.78
C LEU A 12 -3.20 -19.02 -1.56
N VAL A 13 -2.08 -18.31 -1.55
CA VAL A 13 -1.68 -17.45 -0.44
C VAL A 13 -1.45 -16.02 -0.91
N LYS A 14 -2.24 -15.10 -0.35
CA LYS A 14 -2.02 -13.66 -0.48
C LYS A 14 -1.20 -13.15 0.71
N LEU A 15 -0.10 -12.43 0.42
CA LEU A 15 0.63 -11.66 1.41
C LEU A 15 0.01 -10.25 1.52
N ASP A 16 -0.34 -9.85 2.74
CA ASP A 16 -0.76 -8.50 3.07
C ASP A 16 0.33 -7.86 3.95
N THR A 17 0.92 -6.74 3.50
CA THR A 17 2.12 -6.16 4.13
C THR A 17 2.12 -4.64 4.07
N ASN A 18 2.86 -4.00 4.97
CA ASN A 18 3.18 -2.56 4.90
C ASN A 18 4.59 -2.30 4.34
N GLY A 19 5.34 -3.35 3.98
CA GLY A 19 6.65 -3.24 3.33
C GLY A 19 7.80 -2.81 4.22
N VAL A 20 7.66 -2.79 5.55
CA VAL A 20 8.77 -2.43 6.46
C VAL A 20 9.89 -3.48 6.50
N ASN A 21 9.67 -4.64 5.88
CA ASN A 21 10.57 -5.78 5.93
C ASN A 21 10.77 -6.39 4.52
N PRO A 22 11.66 -5.80 3.70
CA PRO A 22 11.90 -6.27 2.33
C PRO A 22 12.53 -7.68 2.28
N TRP A 23 13.30 -8.07 3.29
CA TRP A 23 13.97 -9.39 3.31
C TRP A 23 12.97 -10.55 3.45
N ILE A 24 11.91 -10.39 4.26
CA ILE A 24 10.85 -11.41 4.32
C ILE A 24 10.10 -11.47 2.99
N ILE A 25 9.78 -10.33 2.36
CA ILE A 25 9.12 -10.30 1.06
C ILE A 25 9.95 -11.06 0.03
N LYS A 26 11.25 -10.74 -0.07
CA LYS A 26 12.19 -11.43 -0.96
C LYS A 26 12.23 -12.93 -0.68
N GLN A 27 12.35 -13.34 0.57
CA GLN A 27 12.39 -14.76 0.95
C GLN A 27 11.12 -15.51 0.52
N LEU A 28 9.95 -14.89 0.67
CA LEU A 28 8.67 -15.50 0.28
C LEU A 28 8.53 -15.61 -1.24
N ILE A 29 8.98 -14.60 -1.99
CA ILE A 29 9.04 -14.61 -3.46
C ILE A 29 9.99 -15.71 -3.94
N ASP A 30 11.23 -15.73 -3.45
CA ASP A 30 12.27 -16.67 -3.88
C ASP A 30 11.87 -18.13 -3.64
N LYS A 31 11.20 -18.40 -2.51
CA LYS A 31 10.69 -19.72 -2.15
C LYS A 31 9.34 -20.08 -2.80
N GLN A 32 8.76 -19.18 -3.61
CA GLN A 32 7.46 -19.36 -4.27
C GLN A 32 6.33 -19.70 -3.27
N LEU A 33 6.32 -19.03 -2.12
CA LEU A 33 5.38 -19.30 -1.03
C LEU A 33 4.12 -18.42 -1.05
N ILE A 34 4.05 -17.47 -1.98
CA ILE A 34 2.96 -16.50 -2.11
C ILE A 34 2.54 -16.43 -3.58
N ASP A 35 1.25 -16.22 -3.81
CA ASP A 35 0.63 -16.18 -5.13
C ASP A 35 0.13 -14.77 -5.47
N TYR A 36 0.01 -13.89 -4.47
CA TYR A 36 -0.40 -12.51 -4.64
C TYR A 36 0.16 -11.62 -3.52
N ILE A 37 0.45 -10.35 -3.83
CA ILE A 37 0.93 -9.37 -2.84
C ILE A 37 -0.01 -8.16 -2.81
N ALA A 38 -0.48 -7.78 -1.62
CA ALA A 38 -1.03 -6.46 -1.37
C ALA A 38 -0.10 -5.69 -0.43
N MET A 39 0.45 -4.58 -0.89
CA MET A 39 1.27 -3.71 -0.06
C MET A 39 0.56 -2.38 0.20
N ASP A 40 0.43 -2.03 1.47
CA ASP A 40 -0.14 -0.76 1.91
C ASP A 40 0.95 0.32 1.98
N ILE A 41 0.82 1.35 1.14
CA ILE A 41 1.68 2.53 1.12
C ILE A 41 0.96 3.63 1.89
N LYS A 42 1.54 4.01 3.02
CA LYS A 42 0.87 4.89 3.98
C LYS A 42 1.06 6.37 3.74
N ALA A 43 2.05 6.76 2.93
CA ALA A 43 2.46 8.14 2.73
C ALA A 43 3.53 8.26 1.63
N PRO A 44 3.82 9.48 1.15
CA PRO A 44 5.12 9.81 0.57
C PRO A 44 6.28 9.49 1.53
N LEU A 45 7.47 9.16 1.00
CA LEU A 45 8.61 8.75 1.83
C LEU A 45 9.03 9.84 2.84
N ASP A 46 9.03 11.11 2.43
CA ASP A 46 9.37 12.26 3.28
C ASP A 46 8.38 12.49 4.42
N LYS A 47 7.11 12.05 4.27
CA LYS A 47 6.06 12.15 5.28
C LYS A 47 5.79 10.84 6.02
N TYR A 48 6.47 9.75 5.67
CA TYR A 48 6.14 8.40 6.15
C TYR A 48 6.21 8.28 7.66
N ASN A 49 7.30 8.75 8.27
CA ASN A 49 7.49 8.70 9.72
C ASN A 49 6.48 9.60 10.47
N LEU A 50 6.09 10.73 9.86
CA LEU A 50 5.09 11.65 10.43
C LEU A 50 3.70 11.00 10.45
N ILE A 51 3.28 10.40 9.34
CA ILE A 51 1.94 9.81 9.21
C ILE A 51 1.84 8.50 10.00
N THR A 52 2.89 7.67 9.97
CA THR A 52 2.91 6.40 10.70
C THR A 52 3.20 6.54 12.19
N GLN A 53 3.71 7.69 12.63
CA GLN A 53 4.19 7.93 14.00
C GLN A 53 5.26 6.94 14.46
N ILE A 54 6.00 6.38 13.50
CA ILE A 54 7.07 5.42 13.73
C ILE A 54 8.31 5.94 13.04
N LYS A 55 9.43 6.02 13.77
CA LYS A 55 10.73 6.30 13.17
C LYS A 55 11.23 5.05 12.48
N MET A 56 11.24 5.04 11.16
CA MET A 56 11.81 3.96 10.35
C MET A 56 12.69 4.50 9.24
N ASP A 57 13.50 3.61 8.70
CA ASP A 57 14.24 3.83 7.46
C ASP A 57 13.29 3.63 6.27
N THR A 58 12.98 4.72 5.59
CA THR A 58 12.07 4.73 4.44
C THR A 58 12.66 4.06 3.20
N ASP A 59 13.99 3.84 3.17
CA ASP A 59 14.62 3.06 2.11
C ASP A 59 14.16 1.60 2.12
N LEU A 60 13.75 1.07 3.28
CA LEU A 60 13.16 -0.28 3.38
C LEU A 60 11.81 -0.36 2.66
N ILE A 61 11.01 0.71 2.72
CA ILE A 61 9.73 0.80 1.99
C ILE A 61 10.00 0.81 0.49
N LYS A 62 10.95 1.64 0.04
CA LYS A 62 11.33 1.71 -1.36
C LYS A 62 11.87 0.37 -1.87
N GLN A 63 12.73 -0.30 -1.11
CA GLN A 63 13.23 -1.64 -1.46
C GLN A 63 12.09 -2.66 -1.60
N SER A 64 11.10 -2.63 -0.71
CA SER A 64 9.92 -3.51 -0.82
C SER A 64 9.11 -3.22 -2.07
N ILE A 65 8.92 -1.94 -2.42
CA ILE A 65 8.25 -1.53 -3.66
C ILE A 65 9.00 -2.05 -4.88
N ASP A 66 10.31 -1.84 -4.94
CA ASP A 66 11.18 -2.26 -6.05
C ASP A 66 11.17 -3.80 -6.22
N LEU A 67 11.19 -4.55 -5.10
CA LEU A 67 11.08 -6.02 -5.10
C LEU A 67 9.72 -6.50 -5.63
N ILE A 68 8.63 -5.84 -5.26
CA ILE A 68 7.28 -6.22 -5.68
C ILE A 68 7.09 -5.94 -7.17
N ILE A 69 7.47 -4.73 -7.62
CA ILE A 69 7.32 -4.32 -9.03
C ILE A 69 8.14 -5.22 -9.95
N SER A 70 9.36 -5.60 -9.54
CA SER A 70 10.25 -6.48 -10.31
C SER A 70 9.89 -7.97 -10.20
N SER A 71 8.94 -8.34 -9.34
CA SER A 71 8.52 -9.73 -9.19
C SER A 71 7.65 -10.21 -10.35
N LYS A 72 7.57 -11.53 -10.53
CA LYS A 72 6.65 -12.18 -11.47
C LYS A 72 5.29 -12.51 -10.84
N ILE A 73 5.02 -12.02 -9.64
CA ILE A 73 3.81 -12.31 -8.86
C ILE A 73 2.82 -11.18 -9.10
N ASP A 74 1.53 -11.51 -9.17
CA ASP A 74 0.49 -10.48 -9.24
C ASP A 74 0.44 -9.67 -7.94
N TYR A 75 0.23 -8.36 -8.05
CA TYR A 75 0.23 -7.47 -6.89
C TYR A 75 -0.72 -6.28 -7.02
N GLU A 76 -1.08 -5.72 -5.88
CA GLU A 76 -1.68 -4.39 -5.73
C GLU A 76 -0.86 -3.57 -4.73
N PHE A 77 -0.62 -2.31 -5.04
CA PHE A 77 -0.38 -1.31 -4.00
C PHE A 77 -1.71 -0.71 -3.60
N ARG A 78 -1.85 -0.34 -2.33
CA ARG A 78 -3.05 0.32 -1.83
C ARG A 78 -2.72 1.36 -0.79
N THR A 79 -3.67 2.24 -0.52
CA THR A 79 -3.58 3.22 0.56
C THR A 79 -4.96 3.53 1.11
N THR A 80 -5.08 3.72 2.42
CA THR A 80 -6.32 4.23 3.05
C THR A 80 -6.26 5.74 3.17
N LEU A 81 -7.11 6.43 2.43
CA LEU A 81 -7.10 7.88 2.31
C LEU A 81 -7.87 8.56 3.44
N VAL A 82 -7.10 9.27 4.28
CA VAL A 82 -7.61 10.04 5.41
C VAL A 82 -7.31 11.52 5.18
N LYS A 83 -8.35 12.36 5.18
CA LYS A 83 -8.25 13.78 4.79
C LYS A 83 -7.37 14.62 5.72
N ASN A 84 -7.22 14.21 6.97
CA ASN A 84 -6.35 14.87 7.94
C ASN A 84 -4.87 14.51 7.79
N LEU A 85 -4.56 13.46 7.02
CA LEU A 85 -3.21 12.91 6.89
C LEU A 85 -2.65 13.02 5.46
N HIS A 86 -3.53 13.15 4.46
CA HIS A 86 -3.16 13.17 3.06
C HIS A 86 -3.77 14.37 2.36
N ASP A 87 -3.14 14.80 1.28
CA ASP A 87 -3.70 15.71 0.29
C ASP A 87 -3.47 15.18 -1.14
N LEU A 88 -3.94 15.90 -2.16
CA LEU A 88 -3.76 15.50 -3.55
C LEU A 88 -2.29 15.37 -3.98
N LYS A 89 -1.40 16.22 -3.45
CA LYS A 89 0.03 16.19 -3.77
C LYS A 89 0.71 14.97 -3.16
N ASP A 90 0.25 14.56 -1.98
CA ASP A 90 0.69 13.32 -1.35
C ASP A 90 0.35 12.12 -2.22
N ILE A 91 -0.88 12.07 -2.75
CA ILE A 91 -1.30 10.93 -3.58
C ILE A 91 -0.56 10.92 -4.91
N GLU A 92 -0.32 12.08 -5.51
CA GLU A 92 0.53 12.19 -6.69
C GLU A 92 1.96 11.69 -6.42
N SER A 93 2.54 12.09 -5.29
CA SER A 93 3.89 11.67 -4.88
C SER A 93 3.97 10.17 -4.61
N MET A 94 2.93 9.60 -4.01
CA MET A 94 2.81 8.16 -3.81
C MET A 94 2.65 7.42 -5.13
N ALA A 95 1.86 7.93 -6.08
CA ALA A 95 1.72 7.32 -7.40
C ALA A 95 3.04 7.34 -8.17
N LYS A 96 3.84 8.41 -8.07
CA LYS A 96 5.21 8.48 -8.60
C LYS A 96 6.17 7.50 -7.91
N LEU A 97 6.03 7.31 -6.60
CA LEU A 97 6.85 6.35 -5.85
C LEU A 97 6.67 4.91 -6.36
N ILE A 98 5.47 4.57 -6.87
CA ILE A 98 5.16 3.26 -7.47
C ILE A 98 4.98 3.35 -8.98
N GLU A 99 5.71 4.25 -9.65
CA GLU A 99 5.59 4.43 -11.09
C GLU A 99 5.67 3.08 -11.84
N ASN A 100 4.83 2.92 -12.87
CA ASN A 100 4.64 1.71 -13.65
C ASN A 100 4.04 0.50 -12.93
N ALA A 101 3.63 0.64 -11.65
CA ALA A 101 2.93 -0.43 -10.95
C ALA A 101 1.64 -0.86 -11.69
N ASN A 102 1.33 -2.15 -11.59
CA ASN A 102 0.16 -2.74 -12.27
C ASN A 102 -1.17 -2.21 -11.74
N LEU A 103 -1.29 -2.03 -10.42
CA LEU A 103 -2.53 -1.63 -9.77
C LEU A 103 -2.25 -0.81 -8.51
N PHE A 104 -2.86 0.37 -8.42
CA PHE A 104 -2.93 1.18 -7.21
C PHE A 104 -4.39 1.32 -6.75
N ILE A 105 -4.66 1.07 -5.47
CA ILE A 105 -6.01 1.12 -4.92
C ILE A 105 -6.12 2.21 -3.86
N LEU A 106 -7.00 3.17 -4.13
CA LEU A 106 -7.35 4.24 -3.19
C LEU A 106 -8.53 3.77 -2.34
N GLN A 107 -8.24 3.39 -1.09
CA GLN A 107 -9.24 2.90 -0.16
C GLN A 107 -9.90 4.06 0.58
N LYS A 108 -11.23 4.07 0.62
CA LYS A 108 -11.99 5.07 1.37
C LYS A 108 -11.88 4.80 2.88
N PHE A 109 -11.51 5.84 3.65
CA PHE A 109 -11.53 5.76 5.10
C PHE A 109 -12.96 5.60 5.63
N ASN A 110 -13.17 4.64 6.54
CA ASN A 110 -14.45 4.45 7.22
C ASN A 110 -14.46 5.21 8.54
N SER A 111 -15.21 6.32 8.58
CA SER A 111 -15.33 7.19 9.75
C SER A 111 -16.39 6.76 10.77
N THR A 112 -17.18 5.71 10.51
CA THR A 112 -18.28 5.31 11.43
C THR A 112 -17.81 4.49 12.63
N ASN A 113 -16.70 3.76 12.49
CA ASN A 113 -16.07 2.98 13.56
C ASN A 113 -14.54 3.07 13.44
N PRO A 114 -13.94 4.24 13.72
CA PRO A 114 -12.48 4.37 13.65
C PRO A 114 -11.84 3.50 14.75
N ILE A 115 -10.88 2.65 14.37
CA ILE A 115 -10.04 1.87 15.31
C ILE A 115 -8.92 2.77 15.88
N ILE A 116 -9.16 4.08 15.98
CA ILE A 116 -8.17 5.09 16.37
C ILE A 116 -8.67 5.81 17.62
N SER A 117 -7.75 6.06 18.55
CA SER A 117 -7.92 6.81 19.81
C SER A 117 -8.97 7.93 19.71
N ASN A 118 -9.87 7.96 20.69
CA ASN A 118 -11.05 8.84 20.83
C ASN A 118 -10.74 10.36 20.88
N THR A 119 -9.49 10.76 20.65
CA THR A 119 -9.00 12.14 20.82
C THR A 119 -8.88 12.91 19.51
N THR A 120 -8.88 12.24 18.35
CA THR A 120 -8.67 12.88 17.04
C THR A 120 -9.77 12.52 16.06
N THR A 121 -10.51 13.52 15.59
CA THR A 121 -11.57 13.34 14.61
C THR A 121 -10.96 13.23 13.21
N PHE A 122 -10.99 12.03 12.63
CA PHE A 122 -10.58 11.79 11.25
C PHE A 122 -11.77 11.84 10.30
N SER A 123 -11.56 12.41 9.11
CA SER A 123 -12.59 12.53 8.08
C SER A 123 -12.20 11.80 6.79
N ALA A 124 -13.21 11.24 6.12
CA ALA A 124 -13.07 10.65 4.80
C ALA A 124 -13.09 11.75 3.72
N PHE A 125 -12.41 11.50 2.60
CA PHE A 125 -12.58 12.31 1.40
C PHE A 125 -13.97 12.12 0.79
N SER A 126 -14.47 13.19 0.16
CA SER A 126 -15.65 13.13 -0.70
C SER A 126 -15.39 12.29 -1.94
N GLU A 127 -16.44 11.79 -2.57
CA GLU A 127 -16.33 11.03 -3.81
C GLU A 127 -15.65 11.82 -4.93
N LYS A 128 -15.93 13.12 -5.04
CA LYS A 128 -15.28 14.02 -6.01
C LYS A 128 -13.77 14.12 -5.78
N GLU A 129 -13.33 14.24 -4.51
CA GLU A 129 -11.91 14.27 -4.16
C GLU A 129 -11.24 12.93 -4.50
N MET A 130 -11.89 11.80 -4.19
CA MET A 130 -11.37 10.46 -4.51
C MET A 130 -11.21 10.25 -6.02
N ILE A 131 -12.19 10.66 -6.83
CA ILE A 131 -12.12 10.58 -8.31
C ILE A 131 -10.97 11.43 -8.85
N LEU A 132 -10.79 12.65 -8.31
CA LEU A 132 -9.65 13.49 -8.71
C LEU A 132 -8.32 12.79 -8.42
N MET A 133 -8.16 12.23 -7.22
CA MET A 133 -6.96 11.48 -6.83
C MET A 133 -6.72 10.24 -7.71
N GLN A 134 -7.80 9.51 -8.06
CA GLN A 134 -7.73 8.37 -8.97
C GLN A 134 -7.22 8.79 -10.35
N ASN A 135 -7.79 9.86 -10.92
CA ASN A 135 -7.38 10.40 -12.23
C ASN A 135 -5.93 10.87 -12.21
N THR A 136 -5.50 11.57 -11.17
CA THR A 136 -4.10 11.99 -11.01
C THR A 136 -3.16 10.79 -10.95
N SER A 137 -3.52 9.74 -10.21
CA SER A 137 -2.70 8.54 -10.05
C SER A 137 -2.54 7.74 -11.35
N GLN A 138 -3.58 7.70 -12.19
CA GLN A 138 -3.56 6.99 -13.48
C GLN A 138 -2.50 7.52 -14.47
N ASN A 139 -1.95 8.71 -14.23
CA ASN A 139 -0.85 9.24 -15.03
C ASN A 139 0.49 8.51 -14.77
N TYR A 140 0.61 7.76 -13.66
CA TYR A 140 1.87 7.15 -13.21
C TYR A 140 1.80 5.62 -13.08
N VAL A 141 0.61 5.06 -12.87
CA VAL A 141 0.38 3.61 -12.73
C VAL A 141 -0.52 3.09 -13.83
N LYS A 142 -0.43 1.79 -14.15
CA LYS A 142 -1.21 1.19 -15.25
C LYS A 142 -2.71 1.20 -14.99
N LYS A 143 -3.11 1.09 -13.72
CA LYS A 143 -4.51 1.13 -13.30
C LYS A 143 -4.62 1.67 -11.88
N CYS A 144 -5.57 2.60 -11.67
CA CYS A 144 -5.94 3.06 -10.35
C CYS A 144 -7.43 2.83 -10.10
N LEU A 145 -7.80 2.25 -8.96
CA LEU A 145 -9.18 1.97 -8.58
C LEU A 145 -9.51 2.57 -7.21
N ILE A 146 -10.77 2.95 -7.01
CA ILE A 146 -11.30 3.32 -5.69
C ILE A 146 -11.98 2.09 -5.10
N ARG A 147 -11.73 1.81 -3.81
CA ARG A 147 -12.34 0.69 -3.05
C ARG A 147 -12.85 1.20 -1.70
#